data_AF-A0A9P0GMS5-F1
#
_entry.id   AF-A0A9P0GMS5-F1
#
_cell.length_a   1.000
_cell.length_b   1.000
_cell.length_c   1.000
_cell.angle_alpha   90.00
_cell.angle_beta   90.00
_cell.angle_gamma   90.00
#
_symmetry.space_group_name_H-M   'P 1'
#
loop_
_entity.id
_entity.type
_entity.pdbx_description
1 polymer ?
#
loop_
_entity_poly.entity_id
_entity_poly.type
_entity_poly.pdbx_seq_one_letter_code
_entity_poly.pdbx_strand_id
1 'polypeptide(L)'
;MDCRSYSMFNEEFRKTGFKFKQPQKNTCKTCDSFVLNLQQGKNPEEKAKQQGSYESHTKLADDVYEQKRPDKENCIRDASRVVLVFDLQQILDTPSPTANIFYKRLLSTYNLKIWYEAIGGRRSK
;
A
#
# COMPACT_ATOMS: atom_id res chain seq x y z
N MET A 1 -1.64 -37.20 7.91
CA MET A 1 -1.34 -35.84 8.39
C MET A 1 -2.66 -35.23 8.80
N ASP A 2 -2.84 -35.08 10.10
CA ASP A 2 -4.11 -34.67 10.70
C ASP A 2 -4.31 -33.16 10.50
N CYS A 3 -5.35 -32.79 9.76
CA CYS A 3 -5.71 -31.41 9.51
C CYS A 3 -6.28 -30.85 10.81
N ARG A 4 -5.45 -30.14 11.60
CA ARG A 4 -5.90 -29.47 12.82
C ARG A 4 -7.08 -28.58 12.49
N SER A 5 -8.26 -28.99 12.96
CA SER A 5 -9.53 -28.40 12.56
C SER A 5 -9.70 -26.99 13.11
N TYR A 6 -10.42 -26.15 12.36
CA TYR A 6 -10.84 -24.81 12.78
C TYR A 6 -11.43 -24.76 14.19
N SER A 7 -12.09 -25.85 14.63
CA SER A 7 -12.68 -25.97 15.97
C SER A 7 -11.64 -25.86 17.09
N MET A 8 -10.47 -26.48 16.93
CA MET A 8 -9.38 -26.43 17.91
C MET A 8 -8.83 -25.00 18.04
N PHE A 9 -8.61 -24.31 16.92
CA PHE A 9 -8.16 -22.91 16.93
C PHE A 9 -9.20 -21.98 17.56
N ASN A 10 -10.49 -22.16 17.24
CA ASN A 10 -11.56 -21.33 17.79
C ASN A 10 -11.71 -21.50 19.31
N GLU A 11 -11.55 -22.72 19.84
CA GLU A 11 -11.60 -22.96 21.29
C GLU A 11 -10.44 -22.28 22.02
N GLU A 12 -9.21 -22.43 21.52
CA GLU A 12 -8.03 -21.82 22.13
C GLU A 12 -8.06 -20.28 22.07
N PHE A 13 -8.53 -19.68 20.98
CA PHE A 13 -8.70 -18.22 20.88
C PHE A 13 -9.73 -17.69 21.90
N ARG A 14 -10.79 -18.46 22.17
CA ARG A 14 -11.78 -18.09 23.20
C ARG A 14 -11.24 -18.21 24.61
N LYS A 15 -10.51 -19.29 24.93
CA LYS A 15 -9.89 -19.50 26.25
C LYS A 15 -8.85 -18.44 26.58
N THR A 16 -8.01 -18.11 25.60
CA THR A 16 -6.90 -17.15 25.77
C THR A 16 -7.34 -15.69 25.64
N GLY A 17 -8.52 -15.44 25.03
CA GLY A 17 -8.99 -14.10 24.73
C GLY A 17 -8.22 -13.41 23.59
N PHE A 18 -7.39 -14.16 22.83
CA PHE A 18 -6.68 -13.59 21.69
C PHE A 18 -7.68 -13.13 20.62
N LYS A 19 -7.45 -11.92 20.12
CA LYS A 19 -8.23 -11.34 19.02
C LYS A 19 -7.30 -11.13 17.83
N PHE A 20 -7.81 -11.39 16.63
CA PHE A 20 -7.11 -10.99 15.42
C PHE A 20 -7.07 -9.45 15.38
N LYS A 21 -5.85 -8.90 15.43
CA LYS A 21 -5.66 -7.46 15.22
C LYS A 21 -6.11 -7.14 13.80
N GLN A 22 -6.91 -6.10 13.64
CA GLN A 22 -7.22 -5.63 12.29
C GLN A 22 -5.91 -5.23 11.59
N PRO A 23 -5.75 -5.55 10.29
CA PRO A 23 -4.61 -5.06 9.53
C PRO A 23 -4.54 -3.55 9.69
N GLN A 24 -3.40 -3.04 10.17
CA GLN A 24 -3.20 -1.60 10.19
C GLN A 24 -3.14 -1.10 8.75
N LYS A 25 -3.58 0.15 8.52
CA LYS A 25 -3.35 0.80 7.23
C LYS A 25 -1.85 0.77 6.95
N ASN A 26 -1.46 0.23 5.78
CA ASN A 26 -0.07 0.25 5.35
C ASN A 26 0.34 1.71 5.14
N THR A 27 1.25 2.19 5.96
CA THR A 27 1.94 3.48 5.82
C THR A 27 3.22 3.29 5.02
N CYS A 28 3.65 4.33 4.30
CA CYS A 28 4.94 4.31 3.63
C CYS A 28 6.06 4.54 4.66
N LYS A 29 7.30 4.17 4.31
CA LYS A 29 8.48 4.37 5.17
C LYS A 29 8.65 5.82 5.64
N THR A 30 8.22 6.78 4.82
CA THR A 30 8.27 8.20 5.14
C THR A 30 7.28 8.55 6.25
N CYS A 31 6.03 8.09 6.16
CA CYS A 31 5.05 8.23 7.25
C CYS A 31 5.53 7.58 8.54
N ASP A 32 6.07 6.37 8.47
CA ASP A 32 6.59 5.67 9.66
C ASP A 32 7.73 6.47 10.30
N SER A 33 8.63 7.01 9.48
CA SER A 33 9.74 7.85 9.95
C SER A 33 9.24 9.13 10.61
N PHE A 34 8.21 9.79 10.05
CA PHE A 34 7.59 10.96 10.67
C PHE A 34 7.02 10.63 12.04
N VAL A 35 6.21 9.57 12.14
CA VAL A 35 5.59 9.14 13.40
C VAL A 35 6.64 8.83 14.46
N LEU A 36 7.68 8.06 14.11
CA LEU A 36 8.76 7.72 15.03
C LEU A 36 9.51 8.97 15.52
N ASN A 37 9.87 9.87 14.61
CA ASN A 37 10.59 11.10 14.96
C ASN A 37 9.73 12.05 15.83
N LEU A 38 8.42 12.14 15.57
CA LEU A 38 7.50 12.93 16.39
C LEU A 38 7.34 12.34 17.81
N GLN A 39 7.32 11.02 17.93
CA GLN A 39 7.25 10.33 19.23
C GLN A 39 8.54 10.49 20.03
N GLN A 40 9.70 10.32 19.38
CA GLN A 40 11.01 10.30 20.04
C GLN A 40 11.65 11.68 20.22
N GLY A 41 11.24 12.68 19.42
CA GLY A 41 11.80 14.02 19.48
C GLY A 41 11.71 14.61 20.90
N LYS A 42 12.74 15.36 21.29
CA LYS A 42 12.75 16.11 22.56
C LYS A 42 12.69 17.61 22.33
N ASN A 43 13.16 18.07 21.17
CA ASN A 43 13.13 19.47 20.78
C ASN A 43 11.75 19.86 20.21
N PRO A 44 11.03 20.82 20.80
CA PRO A 44 9.73 21.27 20.30
C PRO A 44 9.77 21.87 18.89
N GLU A 45 10.84 22.59 18.53
CA GLU A 45 10.94 23.26 17.23
C GLU A 45 11.10 22.25 16.09
N GLU A 46 11.95 21.25 16.29
CA GLU A 46 12.13 20.14 15.34
C GLU A 46 10.84 19.33 15.18
N LYS A 47 10.08 19.12 16.27
CA LYS A 47 8.78 18.47 16.20
C LYS A 47 7.78 19.27 15.36
N ALA A 48 7.71 20.59 15.55
CA ALA A 48 6.82 21.44 14.76
C ALA A 48 7.15 21.37 13.27
N LYS A 49 8.45 21.40 12.92
CA LYS A 49 8.91 21.26 11.53
C LYS A 49 8.57 19.88 10.95
N GLN A 50 8.78 18.82 11.74
CA GLN A 50 8.47 17.45 11.35
C GLN A 50 6.97 17.23 11.15
N GLN A 51 6.15 17.85 12.01
CA GLN A 51 4.69 17.82 11.92
C GLN A 51 4.20 18.52 10.65
N GLY A 52 4.70 19.72 10.35
CA GLY A 52 4.35 20.42 9.11
C GLY A 52 4.77 19.66 7.85
N SER A 53 5.91 18.97 7.90
CA SER A 53 6.39 18.11 6.80
C SER A 53 5.49 16.88 6.62
N TYR A 54 5.05 16.28 7.73
CA TYR A 54 4.13 15.16 7.72
C TYR A 54 2.76 15.56 7.15
N GLU A 55 2.20 16.68 7.59
CA GLU A 55 0.93 17.22 7.08
C GLU A 55 1.01 17.54 5.59
N SER A 56 2.10 18.14 5.13
CA SER A 56 2.32 18.41 3.71
C SER A 56 2.38 17.13 2.88
N HIS A 57 3.03 16.08 3.42
CA HIS A 57 3.11 14.77 2.76
C HIS A 57 1.74 14.10 2.64
N THR A 58 0.94 14.08 3.72
CA THR A 58 -0.40 13.50 3.70
C THR A 58 -1.35 14.30 2.82
N LYS A 59 -1.26 15.64 2.86
CA LYS A 59 -2.06 16.51 2.01
C LYS A 59 -1.78 16.28 0.53
N LEU A 60 -0.51 16.12 0.15
CA LEU A 60 -0.15 15.79 -1.24
C LEU A 60 -0.80 14.46 -1.69
N ALA A 61 -0.81 13.46 -0.82
CA ALA A 61 -1.45 12.18 -1.13
C ALA A 61 -2.96 12.36 -1.35
N ASP A 62 -3.63 13.10 -0.46
CA ASP A 62 -5.06 13.41 -0.57
C ASP A 62 -5.36 14.22 -1.84
N ASP A 63 -4.55 15.23 -2.16
CA ASP A 63 -4.68 16.07 -3.35
C ASP A 63 -4.60 15.21 -4.63
N VAL A 64 -3.71 14.22 -4.68
CA VAL A 64 -3.60 13.29 -5.82
C VAL A 64 -4.85 12.41 -5.93
N TYR A 65 -5.40 11.92 -4.83
CA TYR A 65 -6.66 11.15 -4.85
C TYR A 65 -7.84 12.02 -5.32
N GLU A 66 -7.90 13.26 -4.86
CA GLU A 66 -8.93 14.22 -5.25
C GLU A 66 -8.81 14.65 -6.71
N GLN A 67 -7.60 14.77 -7.26
CA GLN A 67 -7.36 15.04 -8.69
C GLN A 67 -7.71 13.84 -9.57
N LYS A 68 -7.47 12.61 -9.10
CA LYS A 68 -7.81 11.39 -9.84
C LYS A 68 -9.32 11.17 -9.97
N ARG A 69 -10.11 11.60 -8.98
CA ARG A 69 -11.58 11.43 -8.98
C ARG A 69 -12.27 12.02 -10.21
N PRO A 70 -12.10 13.32 -10.56
CA PRO A 70 -12.73 13.91 -11.73
C PRO A 70 -12.22 13.29 -13.04
N ASP A 71 -10.95 12.87 -13.13
CA ASP A 71 -10.42 12.21 -14.33
C ASP A 71 -11.20 10.92 -14.64
N LYS A 72 -11.45 10.12 -13.61
CA LYS A 72 -12.28 8.92 -13.70
C LYS A 72 -13.71 9.24 -14.12
N GLU A 73 -14.33 10.24 -13.50
CA GLU A 73 -15.70 10.66 -13.82
C GLU A 73 -15.83 11.17 -15.25
N ASN A 74 -14.87 11.97 -15.71
CA ASN A 74 -14.81 12.52 -17.06
C ASN A 74 -14.62 11.41 -18.11
N CYS A 75 -13.78 10.43 -17.81
CA CYS A 75 -13.56 9.28 -18.69
C CYS A 75 -14.81 8.39 -18.83
N ILE A 76 -15.63 8.25 -17.78
CA ILE A 76 -16.91 7.53 -17.89
C ILE A 76 -17.88 8.25 -18.84
N ARG A 77 -17.84 9.60 -18.87
CA ARG A 77 -18.76 10.44 -19.66
C ARG A 77 -18.31 10.62 -21.12
N ASP A 78 -17.02 10.50 -21.40
CA ASP A 78 -16.42 10.75 -22.71
C ASP A 78 -15.73 9.49 -23.26
N ALA A 79 -16.33 8.90 -24.30
CA ALA A 79 -15.82 7.69 -24.96
C ALA A 79 -14.49 7.88 -25.70
N SER A 80 -14.03 9.12 -25.89
CA SER A 80 -12.72 9.40 -26.47
C SER A 80 -11.57 9.37 -25.45
N ARG A 81 -11.88 9.21 -24.16
CA ARG A 81 -10.89 9.26 -23.07
C ARG A 81 -10.71 7.90 -22.41
N VAL A 82 -9.46 7.61 -22.02
CA VAL A 82 -9.08 6.44 -21.22
C VAL A 82 -8.21 6.91 -20.07
N VAL A 83 -8.52 6.45 -18.85
CA VAL A 83 -7.71 6.72 -17.66
C VAL A 83 -7.00 5.44 -17.23
N LEU A 84 -5.67 5.50 -17.25
CA LEU A 84 -4.78 4.43 -16.83
C LEU A 84 -4.19 4.77 -15.46
N VAL A 85 -4.29 3.82 -14.53
CA VAL A 85 -3.72 3.96 -13.19
C VAL A 85 -2.64 2.91 -13.02
N PHE A 86 -1.44 3.36 -12.68
CA PHE A 86 -0.29 2.50 -12.47
C PHE A 86 -0.01 2.42 -10.98
N ASP A 87 0.14 1.21 -10.47
CA ASP A 87 0.50 0.92 -9.09
C ASP A 87 1.76 0.06 -9.11
N LEU A 88 2.89 0.63 -8.69
CA LEU A 88 4.12 -0.14 -8.52
C LEU A 88 4.08 -0.79 -7.14
N GLN A 89 3.90 -2.11 -7.13
CA GLN A 89 3.82 -2.86 -5.90
C GLN A 89 5.20 -2.98 -5.24
N GLN A 90 5.20 -3.43 -3.98
CA GLN A 90 6.43 -3.70 -3.25
C GLN A 90 7.36 -4.61 -4.06
N ILE A 91 8.64 -4.23 -4.11
CA ILE A 91 9.70 -5.02 -4.75
C ILE A 91 9.80 -6.37 -4.04
N LEU A 92 9.69 -7.44 -4.81
CA LEU A 92 9.84 -8.81 -4.31
C LEU A 92 11.21 -9.36 -4.70
N ASP A 93 11.70 -10.29 -3.88
CA ASP A 93 12.86 -11.09 -4.24
C ASP A 93 12.53 -11.96 -5.45
N THR A 94 13.50 -12.07 -6.37
CA THR A 94 13.33 -12.89 -7.57
C THR A 94 13.24 -14.37 -7.17
N PRO A 95 12.15 -15.10 -7.49
CA PRO A 95 11.99 -16.48 -7.09
C PRO A 95 12.99 -17.40 -7.82
N SER A 96 13.60 -18.32 -7.07
CA SER A 96 14.46 -19.41 -7.57
C SER A 96 15.69 -18.98 -8.40
N PRO A 97 16.66 -18.25 -7.83
CA PRO A 97 17.94 -18.04 -8.48
C PRO A 97 18.70 -19.38 -8.62
N THR A 98 19.10 -19.77 -9.83
CA THR A 98 20.05 -20.87 -10.03
C THR A 98 21.41 -20.51 -9.41
N ALA A 99 22.24 -21.49 -9.04
CA ALA A 99 23.47 -21.27 -8.26
C ALA A 99 24.41 -20.16 -8.81
N ASN A 100 24.43 -19.95 -10.13
CA ASN A 100 25.23 -18.91 -10.78
C ASN A 100 24.68 -17.48 -10.61
N ILE A 101 23.43 -17.33 -10.16
CA ILE A 101 22.76 -16.04 -9.89
C ILE A 101 23.00 -15.57 -8.46
N PHE A 102 23.48 -16.42 -7.55
CA PHE A 102 23.79 -16.06 -6.17
C PHE A 102 24.76 -14.86 -6.05
N TYR A 103 25.70 -14.73 -6.99
CA TYR A 103 26.63 -13.59 -7.08
C TYR A 103 26.06 -12.38 -7.84
N LYS A 104 24.89 -12.50 -8.49
CA LYS A 104 24.17 -11.42 -9.19
C LYS A 104 23.02 -10.85 -8.37
N ARG A 105 23.23 -10.73 -7.05
CA ARG A 105 22.29 -10.30 -5.97
C ARG A 105 21.58 -8.94 -6.15
N LEU A 106 21.62 -8.35 -7.35
CA LEU A 106 20.94 -7.10 -7.71
C LEU A 106 19.62 -7.34 -8.48
N LEU A 107 19.15 -8.58 -8.62
CA LEU A 107 17.90 -8.87 -9.34
C LEU A 107 16.67 -8.68 -8.42
N SER A 108 16.09 -7.49 -8.50
CA SER A 108 14.81 -7.14 -7.87
C SER A 108 13.65 -7.39 -8.84
N THR A 109 12.59 -8.06 -8.37
CA THR A 109 11.35 -8.21 -9.14
C THR A 109 10.44 -7.02 -8.87
N TYR A 110 10.29 -6.15 -9.88
CA TYR A 110 9.35 -5.03 -9.87
C TYR A 110 8.03 -5.49 -10.46
N ASN A 111 6.94 -5.33 -9.71
CA ASN A 111 5.60 -5.63 -10.23
C ASN A 111 4.85 -4.32 -10.47
N LEU A 112 4.84 -3.88 -11.73
CA LEU A 112 4.07 -2.72 -12.17
C LEU A 112 2.66 -3.19 -12.56
N LYS A 113 1.68 -2.89 -11.71
CA LYS A 113 0.29 -3.20 -11.98
C LYS A 113 -0.36 -2.06 -12.74
N ILE A 114 -0.95 -2.37 -13.88
CA ILE A 114 -1.72 -1.42 -14.68
C ILE A 114 -3.21 -1.72 -14.47
N TRP A 115 -3.95 -0.74 -13.99
CA TRP A 115 -5.39 -0.80 -13.85
C TRP A 115 -6.07 0.06 -14.93
N TYR A 116 -7.01 -0.55 -15.64
CA TYR A 116 -7.98 0.15 -16.45
C TYR A 116 -9.15 0.56 -15.55
N GLU A 117 -9.17 1.80 -15.08
CA GLU A 117 -10.21 2.25 -14.14
C GLU A 117 -11.49 2.71 -14.83
N ALA A 118 -11.37 3.31 -16.02
CA ALA A 118 -12.49 3.74 -16.83
C ALA A 118 -12.11 3.70 -18.31
N ILE A 119 -13.02 3.15 -19.12
CA ILE A 119 -13.06 3.30 -20.57
C ILE A 119 -14.40 3.95 -20.84
N GLY A 120 -14.40 5.12 -21.46
CA GLY A 120 -15.65 5.71 -21.91
C GLY A 120 -16.23 4.85 -23.04
N GLY A 121 -17.49 4.42 -22.88
CA GLY A 121 -18.17 3.54 -23.82
C GLY A 121 -18.01 2.05 -23.51
N ARG A 122 -18.98 1.52 -22.74
CA ARG A 122 -19.23 0.10 -22.41
C ARG A 122 -18.24 -0.57 -21.44
N ARG A 123 -18.74 -0.85 -20.23
CA ARG A 123 -18.58 -2.19 -19.66
C ARG A 123 -19.62 -3.10 -20.32
N SER A 124 -19.20 -3.86 -21.31
CA SER A 124 -19.87 -5.14 -21.57
C SER A 124 -19.43 -6.08 -20.45
N LYS A 125 -20.41 -6.77 -19.87
CA LYS A 125 -20.38 -7.66 -18.69
C LYS A 125 -19.10 -8.47 -18.51
#